data_AF-A0A183D158-F1
#
_entry.id   AF-A0A183D158-F1
#
_cell.length_a   1.000
_cell.length_b   1.000
_cell.length_c   1.000
_cell.angle_alpha   90.00
_cell.angle_beta   90.00
_cell.angle_gamma   90.00
#
_symmetry.space_group_name_H-M   'P 1'
#
loop_
_entity.id
_entity.type
_entity.pdbx_description
1 polymer ?
#
loop_
_entity_poly.entity_id
_entity_poly.type
_entity_poly.pdbx_seq_one_letter_code
_entity_poly.pdbx_strand_id
1 'polypeptide(L)'
;QDVQAYNNPEIRGLEIPAATGVATARALAKLHSLMVERKLVKESTLIKLSTPATVNQLDLLLAVPVSTGKGFFYTKNPQDQWLVGHPGRGGQNVKMDITNRVAIAYLCNGIKAGFGEYTAAYKHLQDALYRCLEDNKLLYEPPPPPPEQQNLDEISVEKPDTPEENDSSPTADEASQQKS
;
A
#
# COMPACT_ATOMS: atom_id res chain seq x y z
N GLN A 1 24.98 3.13 -11.66
CA GLN A 1 25.82 3.01 -10.45
C GLN A 1 26.45 1.63 -10.41
N ASP A 2 27.74 1.56 -10.12
CA ASP A 2 28.47 0.31 -9.94
C ASP A 2 28.05 -0.36 -8.63
N VAL A 3 27.51 -1.57 -8.75
CA VAL A 3 27.02 -2.36 -7.61
C VAL A 3 28.16 -3.03 -6.86
N GLN A 4 29.33 -3.16 -7.49
CA GLN A 4 30.51 -3.77 -6.89
C GLN A 4 31.13 -2.90 -5.79
N ALA A 5 30.88 -1.58 -5.83
CA ALA A 5 31.30 -0.67 -4.77
C ALA A 5 30.82 -1.14 -3.37
N TYR A 6 29.60 -1.69 -3.28
CA TYR A 6 29.06 -2.21 -2.01
C TYR A 6 29.67 -3.52 -1.55
N ASN A 7 30.53 -4.15 -2.35
CA ASN A 7 31.34 -5.30 -1.93
C ASN A 7 32.69 -4.91 -1.34
N ASN A 8 33.09 -3.64 -1.44
CA ASN A 8 34.31 -3.12 -0.84
C ASN A 8 34.16 -3.01 0.70
N PRO A 9 35.02 -3.65 1.50
CA PRO A 9 34.95 -3.57 2.97
C PRO A 9 35.08 -2.15 3.51
N GLU A 10 35.87 -1.29 2.85
CA GLU A 10 36.00 0.12 3.26
C GLU A 10 34.67 0.86 3.14
N ILE A 11 33.92 0.62 2.06
CA ILE A 11 32.60 1.22 1.86
C ILE A 11 31.57 0.61 2.83
N ARG A 12 31.64 -0.70 3.10
CA ARG A 12 30.77 -1.38 4.08
C ARG A 12 31.02 -0.92 5.51
N GLY A 13 32.25 -0.49 5.83
CA GLY A 13 32.63 0.03 7.14
C GLY A 13 32.14 1.46 7.40
N LEU A 14 31.72 2.19 6.36
CA LEU A 14 31.17 3.54 6.51
C LEU A 14 29.75 3.51 7.06
N GLU A 15 29.45 4.42 7.97
CA GLU A 15 28.10 4.64 8.47
C GLU A 15 27.28 5.46 7.46
N ILE A 16 26.72 4.78 6.46
CA ILE A 16 25.82 5.39 5.47
C ILE A 16 24.42 4.75 5.63
N PRO A 17 23.58 5.23 6.57
CA PRO A 17 22.30 4.60 6.91
C PRO A 17 21.35 4.41 5.72
N ALA A 18 21.51 5.23 4.67
CA ALA A 18 20.69 5.16 3.46
C ALA A 18 21.00 3.96 2.54
N ALA A 19 22.17 3.32 2.66
CA ALA A 19 22.60 2.35 1.64
C ALA A 19 23.50 1.19 2.11
N THR A 20 24.15 1.28 3.27
CA THR A 20 25.21 0.32 3.68
C THR A 20 24.76 -0.67 4.75
N GLY A 21 23.47 -0.68 5.12
CA GLY A 21 22.95 -1.61 6.13
C GLY A 21 23.11 -3.08 5.72
N VAL A 22 23.66 -3.88 6.64
CA VAL A 22 23.82 -5.34 6.48
C VAL A 22 22.99 -6.05 7.54
N ALA A 23 22.12 -6.96 7.11
CA ALA A 23 21.26 -7.73 8.00
C ALA A 23 20.92 -9.10 7.40
N THR A 24 20.34 -9.98 8.22
CA THR A 24 19.65 -11.17 7.73
C THR A 24 18.15 -10.89 7.65
N ALA A 25 17.44 -11.59 6.75
CA ALA A 25 15.98 -11.45 6.63
C ALA A 25 15.29 -11.76 7.98
N ARG A 26 15.78 -12.76 8.71
CA ARG A 26 15.30 -13.12 10.05
C ARG A 26 15.43 -11.97 11.05
N ALA A 27 16.62 -11.37 11.15
CA ALA A 27 16.86 -10.28 12.09
C ALA A 27 16.04 -9.04 11.73
N LEU A 28 15.96 -8.71 10.44
CA LEU A 28 15.21 -7.55 9.97
C LEU A 28 13.69 -7.72 10.17
N ALA A 29 13.14 -8.90 9.87
CA ALA A 29 11.75 -9.23 10.16
C ALA A 29 11.48 -9.20 11.67
N LYS A 30 12.39 -9.72 12.50
CA LYS A 30 12.24 -9.71 13.96
C LYS A 30 12.23 -8.29 14.53
N LEU A 31 13.11 -7.42 14.06
CA LEU A 31 13.13 -6.01 14.45
C LEU A 31 11.77 -5.34 14.18
N HIS A 32 11.22 -5.55 12.99
CA HIS A 32 9.92 -4.99 12.62
C HIS A 32 8.76 -5.66 13.37
N SER A 33 8.84 -6.97 13.68
CA SER A 33 7.88 -7.65 14.55
C SER A 33 7.84 -7.01 15.95
N LEU A 34 9.01 -6.70 16.53
CA LEU A 34 9.09 -6.06 17.83
C LEU A 34 8.52 -4.62 17.80
N MET A 35 8.59 -3.92 16.67
CA MET A 35 7.93 -2.63 16.50
C MET A 35 6.40 -2.78 16.52
N VAL A 36 5.82 -3.65 15.69
CA VAL A 36 4.35 -3.85 15.66
C VAL A 36 3.81 -4.50 16.94
N GLU A 37 4.64 -5.25 17.66
CA GLU A 37 4.35 -5.77 19.00
C GLU A 37 4.42 -4.71 20.11
N ARG A 38 4.75 -3.44 19.79
CA ARG A 38 4.87 -2.31 20.74
C ARG A 38 5.97 -2.49 21.78
N LYS A 39 6.99 -3.29 21.46
CA LYS A 39 8.13 -3.56 22.36
C LYS A 39 9.29 -2.58 22.19
N LEU A 40 9.36 -1.90 21.04
CA LEU A 40 10.41 -0.92 20.74
C LEU A 40 9.90 0.52 20.70
N VAL A 41 8.61 0.71 20.39
CA VAL A 41 8.00 2.03 20.21
C VAL A 41 6.64 2.09 20.89
N LYS A 42 6.24 3.29 21.32
CA LYS A 42 4.93 3.54 21.91
C LYS A 42 3.83 3.41 20.85
N GLU A 43 2.63 3.10 21.32
CA GLU A 43 1.45 3.00 20.46
C GLU A 43 1.17 4.29 19.67
N SER A 44 1.32 5.45 20.31
CA SER A 44 1.14 6.75 19.65
C SER A 44 2.11 6.97 18.49
N THR A 45 3.29 6.35 18.51
CA THR A 45 4.23 6.38 17.39
C THR A 45 3.78 5.45 16.27
N LEU A 46 3.30 4.25 16.59
CA LEU A 46 2.76 3.34 15.57
C LEU A 46 1.55 3.92 14.84
N ILE A 47 0.65 4.59 15.56
CA ILE A 47 -0.50 5.28 14.97
C ILE A 47 -0.04 6.37 13.98
N LYS A 48 1.04 7.10 14.28
CA LYS A 48 1.60 8.08 13.34
C LYS A 48 2.24 7.44 12.11
N LEU A 49 2.73 6.21 12.25
CA LEU A 49 3.32 5.43 11.17
C LEU A 49 2.30 4.65 10.36
N SER A 50 1.05 4.50 10.81
CA SER A 50 0.04 3.66 10.14
C SER A 50 -0.48 4.25 8.84
N THR A 51 -0.30 5.55 8.63
CA THR A 51 -0.73 6.24 7.41
C THR A 51 0.44 6.96 6.73
N PRO A 52 0.49 6.95 5.39
CA PRO A 52 1.45 7.74 4.64
C PRO A 52 1.23 9.25 4.87
N ALA A 53 2.26 10.06 4.64
CA ALA A 53 2.11 11.51 4.57
C ALA A 53 1.62 11.94 3.17
N THR A 54 2.04 11.21 2.15
CA THR A 54 1.74 11.44 0.75
C THR A 54 1.19 10.16 0.15
N VAL A 55 0.08 10.24 -0.58
CA VAL A 55 -0.57 9.09 -1.22
C VAL A 55 -0.47 9.22 -2.72
N ASN A 56 0.06 8.18 -3.37
CA ASN A 56 0.08 8.02 -4.83
C ASN A 56 0.62 9.25 -5.59
N GLN A 57 1.63 9.92 -5.04
CA GLN A 57 2.24 11.08 -5.67
C GLN A 57 3.36 10.63 -6.60
N LEU A 58 3.45 11.23 -7.79
CA LEU A 58 4.54 10.98 -8.71
C LEU A 58 5.87 11.38 -8.08
N ASP A 59 6.76 10.42 -7.90
CA ASP A 59 8.15 10.67 -7.55
C ASP A 59 8.94 10.92 -8.86
N LEU A 60 9.55 12.10 -8.98
CA LEU A 60 10.26 12.50 -10.19
C LEU A 60 11.58 11.74 -10.40
N LEU A 61 12.18 11.19 -9.34
CA LEU A 61 13.41 10.43 -9.42
C LEU A 61 13.15 8.96 -9.74
N LEU A 62 12.10 8.39 -9.13
CA LEU A 62 11.69 7.00 -9.39
C LEU A 62 10.82 6.90 -10.66
N ALA A 63 10.28 8.01 -11.14
CA ALA A 63 9.36 8.10 -12.28
C ALA A 63 8.11 7.21 -12.13
N VAL A 64 7.69 6.95 -10.90
CA VAL A 64 6.50 6.16 -10.56
C VAL A 64 5.73 6.82 -9.42
N PRO A 65 4.40 6.63 -9.35
CA PRO A 65 3.62 7.03 -8.20
C PRO A 65 4.01 6.22 -6.97
N VAL A 66 4.22 6.90 -5.84
CA VAL A 66 4.57 6.27 -4.56
C VAL A 66 3.75 6.89 -3.44
N SER A 67 3.48 6.08 -2.41
CA SER A 67 2.98 6.57 -1.14
C SER A 67 4.11 6.53 -0.12
N THR A 68 4.41 7.66 0.51
CA THR A 68 5.59 7.80 1.39
C THR A 68 5.26 8.61 2.63
N GLY A 69 6.11 8.50 3.65
CA GLY A 69 6.02 9.33 4.83
C GLY A 69 6.94 8.85 5.94
N LYS A 70 7.43 9.78 6.77
CA LYS A 70 8.18 9.46 8.00
C LYS A 70 9.38 8.50 7.78
N GLY A 71 9.99 8.53 6.59
CA GLY A 71 11.12 7.67 6.21
C GLY A 71 10.75 6.30 5.61
N PHE A 72 9.46 6.04 5.36
CA PHE A 72 8.96 4.77 4.85
C PHE A 72 8.17 4.91 3.54
N PHE A 73 8.10 3.78 2.84
CA PHE A 73 7.23 3.54 1.70
C PHE A 73 5.99 2.74 2.13
N TYR A 74 4.86 3.14 1.59
CA TYR A 74 3.55 2.63 1.92
C TYR A 74 2.93 1.93 0.72
N THR A 75 2.37 0.76 0.96
CA THR A 75 1.69 -0.07 -0.04
C THR A 75 0.45 -0.68 0.60
N LYS A 76 -0.52 -1.11 -0.20
CA LYS A 76 -1.71 -1.78 0.33
C LYS A 76 -1.53 -3.28 0.37
N ASN A 77 -2.12 -3.93 1.38
CA ASN A 77 -2.32 -5.38 1.39
C ASN A 77 -3.62 -5.75 0.65
N PRO A 78 -3.93 -7.05 0.47
CA PRO A 78 -5.16 -7.48 -0.20
C PRO A 78 -6.46 -7.00 0.47
N GLN A 79 -6.43 -6.65 1.76
CA GLN A 79 -7.55 -6.11 2.54
C GLN A 79 -7.62 -4.57 2.49
N ASP A 80 -6.91 -3.93 1.56
CA ASP A 80 -6.76 -2.48 1.44
C ASP A 80 -6.26 -1.78 2.73
N GLN A 81 -5.46 -2.46 3.54
CA GLN A 81 -4.81 -1.89 4.72
C GLN A 81 -3.37 -1.45 4.37
N TRP A 82 -2.89 -0.42 5.05
CA TRP A 82 -1.55 0.12 4.80
C TRP A 82 -0.44 -0.75 5.40
N LEU A 83 0.51 -1.11 4.54
CA LEU A 83 1.79 -1.70 4.89
C LEU A 83 2.86 -0.63 4.88
N VAL A 84 3.67 -0.59 5.92
CA VAL A 84 4.76 0.37 6.09
C VAL A 84 6.10 -0.36 6.08
N GLY A 85 7.08 0.20 5.40
CA GLY A 85 8.43 -0.39 5.34
C GLY A 85 9.27 0.25 4.25
N HIS A 86 10.21 -0.48 3.68
CA HIS A 86 11.13 0.11 2.71
C HIS A 86 11.59 -0.92 1.66
N PRO A 87 11.48 -0.60 0.36
CA PRO A 87 12.11 -1.39 -0.69
C PRO A 87 13.62 -1.12 -0.73
N GLY A 88 14.41 -2.17 -0.89
CA GLY A 88 15.85 -2.10 -1.10
C GLY A 88 16.20 -2.37 -2.55
N ARG A 89 17.27 -1.74 -3.03
CA ARG A 89 17.79 -2.01 -4.37
C ARG A 89 18.14 -3.50 -4.52
N GLY A 90 17.83 -4.07 -5.69
CA GLY A 90 18.05 -5.49 -5.99
C GLY A 90 16.91 -6.41 -5.59
N GLY A 91 15.75 -5.85 -5.24
CA GLY A 91 14.53 -6.61 -4.98
C GLY A 91 14.35 -7.02 -3.52
N GLN A 92 15.22 -6.54 -2.64
CA GLN A 92 15.10 -6.72 -1.20
C GLN A 92 13.95 -5.86 -0.68
N ASN A 93 13.26 -6.31 0.36
CA ASN A 93 12.13 -5.55 0.89
C ASN A 93 11.88 -5.94 2.35
N VAL A 94 11.44 -4.97 3.14
CA VAL A 94 10.84 -5.22 4.44
C VAL A 94 9.56 -4.42 4.56
N LYS A 95 8.51 -5.07 5.05
CA LYS A 95 7.22 -4.46 5.36
C LYS A 95 6.73 -4.97 6.70
N MET A 96 6.00 -4.11 7.39
CA MET A 96 5.21 -4.48 8.54
C MET A 96 3.77 -4.04 8.33
N ASP A 97 2.87 -4.93 8.68
CA ASP A 97 1.44 -4.70 8.78
C ASP A 97 1.11 -4.43 10.23
N ILE A 98 0.82 -3.18 10.56
CA ILE A 98 0.47 -2.79 11.93
C ILE A 98 -0.90 -3.35 12.31
N THR A 99 -1.83 -3.44 11.36
CA THR A 99 -3.21 -3.89 11.57
C THR A 99 -3.24 -5.39 11.85
N ASN A 100 -2.60 -6.19 11.00
CA ASN A 100 -2.51 -7.66 11.16
C ASN A 100 -1.34 -8.11 12.05
N ARG A 101 -0.58 -7.16 12.61
CA ARG A 101 0.56 -7.39 13.54
C ARG A 101 1.60 -8.38 13.02
N VAL A 102 1.88 -8.32 11.72
CA VAL A 102 2.84 -9.21 11.04
C VAL A 102 3.95 -8.39 10.38
N ALA A 103 5.14 -8.95 10.30
CA ALA A 103 6.25 -8.36 9.56
C ALA A 103 6.83 -9.40 8.59
N ILE A 104 7.21 -8.94 7.41
CA ILE A 104 7.84 -9.73 6.36
C ILE A 104 9.12 -9.05 5.91
N ALA A 105 10.19 -9.81 5.80
CA ALA A 105 11.43 -9.33 5.22
C ALA A 105 11.96 -10.36 4.23
N TYR A 106 12.43 -9.86 3.10
CA TYR A 106 13.07 -10.62 2.06
C TYR A 106 14.38 -9.93 1.68
N LEU A 107 15.49 -10.62 1.88
CA LEU A 107 16.83 -10.16 1.51
C LEU A 107 17.43 -11.18 0.54
N CYS A 108 18.20 -10.71 -0.42
CA CYS A 108 18.88 -11.58 -1.37
C CYS A 108 20.18 -10.94 -1.88
N ASN A 109 21.17 -11.79 -2.16
CA ASN A 109 22.47 -11.34 -2.66
C ASN A 109 22.47 -11.10 -4.18
N GLY A 110 21.62 -11.81 -4.91
CA GLY A 110 21.45 -11.62 -6.36
C GLY A 110 20.42 -10.52 -6.65
N ILE A 111 20.87 -9.45 -7.30
CA ILE A 111 20.04 -8.34 -7.77
C ILE A 111 18.94 -8.88 -8.69
N LYS A 112 17.70 -8.56 -8.36
CA LYS A 112 16.52 -8.85 -9.18
C LYS A 112 16.02 -7.58 -9.85
N ALA A 113 15.44 -7.76 -11.04
CA ALA A 113 14.70 -6.70 -11.71
C ALA A 113 13.39 -6.42 -10.98
N GLY A 114 12.94 -5.17 -11.04
CA GLY A 114 11.76 -4.68 -10.34
C GLY A 114 12.12 -3.74 -9.19
N PHE A 115 11.12 -2.97 -8.77
CA PHE A 115 11.19 -2.04 -7.65
C PHE A 115 10.16 -2.45 -6.60
N GLY A 116 10.55 -2.50 -5.34
CA GLY A 116 9.67 -2.82 -4.22
C GLY A 116 8.80 -4.06 -4.44
N GLU A 117 7.50 -3.91 -4.26
CA GLU A 117 6.45 -4.93 -4.39
C GLU A 117 6.32 -5.52 -5.79
N TYR A 118 6.86 -4.87 -6.82
CA TYR A 118 6.87 -5.39 -8.19
C TYR A 118 8.00 -6.40 -8.44
N THR A 119 8.87 -6.64 -7.45
CA THR A 119 9.86 -7.70 -7.53
C THR A 119 9.18 -9.05 -7.35
N ALA A 120 9.15 -9.89 -8.39
CA ALA A 120 8.43 -11.17 -8.41
C ALA A 120 8.67 -12.06 -7.18
N ALA A 121 9.94 -12.18 -6.74
CA ALA A 121 10.29 -13.01 -5.58
C ALA A 121 9.66 -12.50 -4.28
N TYR A 122 9.67 -11.19 -4.04
CA TYR A 122 9.04 -10.60 -2.86
C TYR A 122 7.52 -10.66 -2.98
N LYS A 123 6.97 -10.36 -4.16
CA LYS A 123 5.52 -10.44 -4.41
C LYS A 123 4.96 -11.83 -4.08
N HIS A 124 5.58 -12.89 -4.58
CA HIS A 124 5.12 -14.25 -4.31
C HIS A 124 5.19 -14.59 -2.81
N LEU A 125 6.20 -14.12 -2.10
CA LEU A 125 6.30 -14.31 -0.64
C LEU A 125 5.20 -13.54 0.10
N GLN A 126 4.90 -12.31 -0.30
CA GLN A 126 3.83 -11.52 0.27
C GLN A 126 2.46 -12.17 0.01
N ASP A 127 2.18 -12.57 -1.24
CA ASP A 127 0.94 -13.24 -1.61
C ASP A 127 0.76 -14.55 -0.82
N ALA A 128 1.83 -15.35 -0.69
CA ALA A 128 1.80 -16.58 0.10
C ALA A 128 1.57 -16.31 1.59
N LEU A 129 2.17 -15.25 2.15
CA LEU A 129 1.93 -14.84 3.53
C LEU A 129 0.45 -14.53 3.77
N TYR A 130 -0.16 -13.68 2.95
CA TYR A 130 -1.56 -13.29 3.13
C TYR A 130 -2.52 -14.46 2.97
N ARG A 131 -2.26 -15.35 2.01
CA ARG A 131 -3.02 -16.60 1.89
C ARG A 131 -2.94 -17.44 3.17
N CYS A 132 -1.74 -17.60 3.75
CA CYS A 132 -1.59 -18.33 5.01
C CYS A 132 -2.32 -17.63 6.18
N LEU A 133 -2.31 -16.30 6.25
CA LEU A 133 -3.04 -15.57 7.28
C LEU A 133 -4.55 -15.76 7.15
N GLU A 134 -5.06 -15.73 5.92
CA GLU A 134 -6.47 -15.97 5.61
C GLU A 134 -6.88 -17.41 5.96
N ASP A 135 -6.15 -18.41 5.47
CA ASP A 135 -6.41 -19.84 5.71
C ASP A 135 -6.44 -20.19 7.21
N ASN A 136 -5.67 -19.45 8.03
CA ASN A 136 -5.58 -19.65 9.47
C ASN A 136 -6.43 -18.66 10.29
N LYS A 137 -7.25 -17.81 9.64
CA LYS A 137 -8.11 -16.80 10.30
C LYS A 137 -7.32 -15.87 11.23
N LEU A 138 -6.15 -15.43 10.78
CA LEU A 138 -5.24 -14.54 11.50
C LEU A 138 -5.29 -13.09 11.00
N LEU A 139 -6.08 -12.81 9.96
CA LEU A 139 -6.36 -11.44 9.52
C LEU A 139 -7.24 -10.73 10.54
N TYR A 140 -6.97 -9.44 10.75
CA TYR A 140 -7.77 -8.59 11.60
C TYR A 140 -9.12 -8.33 10.95
N GLU A 141 -10.18 -8.67 11.68
CA GLU A 141 -11.56 -8.32 11.34
C GLU A 141 -11.92 -7.03 12.10
N PRO A 142 -12.32 -5.94 11.40
CA PRO A 142 -12.81 -4.76 12.07
C PRO A 142 -14.06 -5.11 12.89
N PRO A 143 -14.25 -4.50 14.08
CA PRO A 143 -15.47 -4.70 14.85
C PRO A 143 -16.69 -4.30 14.00
N PRO A 144 -17.84 -4.98 14.16
CA PRO A 144 -19.04 -4.61 13.45
C PRO A 144 -19.38 -3.14 13.72
N PRO A 145 -19.93 -2.42 12.71
CA PRO A 145 -20.32 -1.04 12.90
C PRO A 145 -21.33 -0.93 14.06
N PRO A 146 -21.33 0.18 14.82
CA PRO A 146 -22.31 0.41 15.87
C PRO A 146 -23.74 0.24 15.34
N PRO A 147 -24.70 -0.21 16.17
CA PRO A 147 -26.09 -0.47 15.76
C PRO A 147 -26.77 0.72 15.05
N GLU A 148 -26.33 1.95 15.33
CA GLU A 148 -26.86 3.18 14.75
C GLU A 148 -26.52 3.36 13.25
N GLN A 149 -25.51 2.65 12.72
CA GLN A 149 -25.13 2.74 11.30
C GLN A 149 -25.80 1.67 10.42
N GLN A 150 -26.43 0.65 11.00
CA GLN A 150 -27.09 -0.42 10.24
C GLN A 150 -28.45 0.01 9.66
N ASN A 151 -29.02 1.12 10.11
CA ASN A 151 -30.34 1.61 9.68
C ASN A 151 -30.29 2.69 8.58
N LEU A 152 -29.11 3.18 8.19
CA LEU A 152 -29.00 4.27 7.19
C LEU A 152 -28.82 3.75 5.76
N ASP A 153 -28.29 2.54 5.60
CA ASP A 153 -28.09 1.93 4.28
C ASP A 153 -29.38 1.32 3.68
N GLU A 154 -30.43 1.10 4.50
CA GLU A 154 -31.73 0.61 4.02
C GLU A 154 -32.67 1.72 3.49
N ILE A 155 -32.38 3.00 3.71
CA ILE A 155 -33.30 4.11 3.36
C ILE A 155 -32.93 4.79 2.02
N SER A 156 -31.84 4.37 1.35
CA SER A 156 -31.36 5.02 0.12
C SER A 156 -31.66 4.22 -1.16
N VAL A 157 -32.87 3.65 -1.30
CA VAL A 157 -33.39 3.17 -2.59
C VAL A 157 -34.87 3.55 -2.73
N GLU A 158 -35.18 4.84 -2.72
CA GLU A 158 -36.39 5.32 -3.37
C GLU A 158 -35.96 6.24 -4.53
N LYS A 159 -36.12 5.72 -5.75
CA LYS A 159 -35.95 6.52 -6.97
C LYS A 159 -37.07 7.57 -7.01
N PRO A 160 -36.79 8.84 -7.33
CA PRO A 160 -37.84 9.81 -7.54
C PRO A 160 -38.63 9.48 -8.82
N ASP A 161 -39.96 9.41 -8.68
CA ASP A 161 -40.94 9.32 -9.77
C ASP A 161 -40.80 10.53 -10.70
N THR A 162 -40.57 10.27 -11.99
CA THR A 162 -40.68 11.26 -13.06
C THR A 162 -42.15 11.45 -13.43
N PRO A 163 -42.70 12.68 -13.45
CA PRO A 163 -44.05 12.93 -13.95
C PRO A 163 -44.11 12.84 -15.48
N GLU A 164 -45.11 12.13 -15.99
CA GLU A 164 -45.50 12.13 -17.40
C GLU A 164 -45.99 13.53 -17.80
N GLU A 165 -45.23 14.24 -18.64
CA GLU A 165 -45.74 15.38 -19.40
C GLU A 165 -46.50 14.86 -20.61
N ASN A 166 -47.81 15.04 -20.56
CA ASN A 166 -48.71 14.87 -21.68
C ASN A 166 -49.10 16.28 -22.12
N ASP A 167 -48.50 16.82 -23.18
CA ASP A 167 -49.08 17.96 -23.88
C ASP A 167 -48.94 17.85 -25.41
N SER A 168 -50.02 18.30 -25.99
CA SER A 168 -50.54 18.23 -27.33
C SER A 168 -49.70 18.94 -28.42
N SER A 169 -49.72 18.33 -29.59
CA SER A 169 -49.20 18.78 -30.90
C SER A 169 -49.73 20.15 -31.36
N PRO A 170 -49.08 20.90 -32.30
CA PRO A 170 -49.17 20.54 -33.73
C PRO A 170 -47.92 20.78 -34.61
N THR A 171 -47.97 20.09 -35.74
CA THR A 171 -47.17 20.11 -36.99
C THR A 171 -46.82 21.48 -37.58
N ALA A 172 -45.63 21.59 -38.19
CA ALA A 172 -45.42 22.14 -39.54
C ALA A 172 -43.94 22.04 -40.00
N ASP A 173 -43.77 21.41 -41.17
CA ASP A 173 -42.90 21.74 -42.31
C ASP A 173 -41.60 22.56 -42.18
N GLU A 174 -40.60 22.02 -42.90
CA GLU A 174 -39.64 22.69 -43.79
C GLU A 174 -38.56 23.64 -43.26
N ALA A 175 -37.31 23.27 -43.59
CA ALA A 175 -36.22 24.09 -44.17
C ALA A 175 -34.87 23.70 -43.52
N SER A 176 -34.04 22.89 -44.16
CA SER A 176 -33.12 23.26 -45.25
C SER A 176 -32.25 24.48 -44.92
N GLN A 177 -30.95 24.19 -44.78
CA GLN A 177 -29.79 25.02 -45.15
C GLN A 177 -29.36 26.21 -44.26
N GLN A 178 -28.02 26.31 -44.22
CA GLN A 178 -27.19 27.52 -44.22
C GLN A 178 -26.77 28.16 -42.87
N LYS A 179 -25.47 27.99 -42.54
CA LYS A 179 -24.38 28.99 -42.62
C LYS A 179 -23.19 28.44 -41.82
N SER A 180 -22.10 28.05 -42.50
CA SER A 180 -20.98 28.88 -42.98
C SER A 180 -20.13 29.48 -41.86
#